data_AF-A0A8J4Q147-F1
#
_entry.id   AF-A0A8J4Q147-F1
#
_cell.length_a   1.000
_cell.length_b   1.000
_cell.length_c   1.000
_cell.angle_alpha   90.00
_cell.angle_beta   90.00
_cell.angle_gamma   90.00
#
_symmetry.space_group_name_H-M   'P 1'
#
loop_
_entity.id
_entity.type
_entity.pdbx_description
1 polymer ?
#
loop_
_entity_poly.entity_id
_entity_poly.type
_entity_poly.pdbx_seq_one_letter_code
_entity_poly.pdbx_strand_id
1 'polypeptide(L)'
;MKLLYTSIILICIACNFINADFSHQVTLDQNSNFRLSWDIVNNDFIVFRVEANVKTWIGIGWYCTGCTGSKMAMMNADFTIGQFNSSGFLSVHDMVNGQYEPGQPVDDTTRGGTYDILSSSGYQIDGYSVMIFSKKLNTGDTRDHSIDPSQPFNMLWAYGPVQNNNLDEHPRTQAGQVTIDLLGNENKVIVVDSGNNLLRWHGSFMLIAFGVLMPMAIFTARYLKSYTWWFPLHMFLQTFAFIFMIVAFGLVIKHLDGLPLKSGHGIIGLILVILTFIAMILGGVSHLLWKKDRKTTPLFPDIIHHYQGRLVFLLSVAVIITGIIKYNSVPISNPFVICFSILIGLYISIVVYLEVVEKLNPNSNSIPLDNMK
;
A
#
# COMPACT_ATOMS: atom_id res chain seq x y z
N MET A 1 -31.23 -33.51 -39.56
CA MET A 1 -32.28 -32.60 -39.02
C MET A 1 -32.44 -32.70 -37.50
N LYS A 2 -32.59 -33.90 -36.90
CA LYS A 2 -32.66 -34.07 -35.43
C LYS A 2 -31.38 -33.65 -34.67
N LEU A 3 -30.20 -33.82 -35.27
CA LEU A 3 -28.91 -33.37 -34.69
C LEU A 3 -28.74 -31.83 -34.71
N LEU A 4 -29.38 -31.11 -35.63
CA LEU A 4 -29.31 -29.64 -35.67
C LEU A 4 -30.19 -29.01 -34.58
N TYR A 5 -31.35 -29.60 -34.30
CA TYR A 5 -32.27 -29.12 -33.26
C TYR A 5 -31.72 -29.33 -31.84
N THR A 6 -31.02 -30.43 -31.59
CA THR A 6 -30.36 -30.66 -30.29
C THR A 6 -29.19 -29.70 -30.04
N SER A 7 -28.45 -29.30 -31.08
CA SER A 7 -27.36 -28.34 -30.97
C SER A 7 -27.86 -26.90 -30.77
N ILE A 8 -28.98 -26.51 -31.40
CA ILE A 8 -29.58 -25.19 -31.21
C ILE A 8 -30.19 -25.06 -29.81
N ILE A 9 -30.81 -26.11 -29.27
CA ILE A 9 -31.37 -26.11 -27.91
C ILE A 9 -30.27 -26.06 -26.84
N LEU A 10 -29.14 -26.74 -27.03
CA LEU A 10 -28.00 -26.66 -26.10
C LEU A 10 -27.34 -25.26 -26.11
N ILE A 11 -27.26 -24.62 -27.28
CA ILE A 11 -26.77 -23.24 -27.42
C ILE A 11 -27.74 -22.23 -26.81
N CYS A 12 -29.06 -22.43 -26.93
CA CYS A 12 -30.07 -21.57 -26.29
C CYS A 12 -30.11 -21.74 -24.75
N ILE A 13 -29.86 -22.94 -24.22
CA ILE A 13 -29.77 -23.17 -22.76
C ILE A 13 -28.48 -22.56 -22.20
N ALA A 14 -27.35 -22.61 -22.94
CA ALA A 14 -26.12 -21.91 -22.56
C ALA A 14 -26.25 -20.37 -22.65
N CYS A 15 -27.09 -19.84 -23.56
CA CYS A 15 -27.30 -18.40 -23.72
C CYS A 15 -28.18 -17.77 -22.61
N ASN A 16 -29.08 -18.55 -22.00
CA ASN A 16 -29.95 -18.07 -20.91
C ASN A 16 -29.23 -17.89 -19.56
N PHE A 17 -28.09 -18.55 -19.34
CA PHE A 17 -27.29 -18.35 -18.12
C PHE A 17 -26.37 -17.12 -18.19
N ILE A 18 -26.10 -16.59 -19.39
CA ILE A 18 -25.26 -15.40 -19.56
C ILE A 18 -26.04 -14.12 -19.19
N ASN A 19 -27.37 -14.15 -19.29
CA ASN A 19 -28.29 -13.07 -18.92
C ASN A 19 -29.22 -13.42 -17.76
N ALA A 20 -28.91 -14.45 -16.96
CA ALA A 20 -29.65 -14.68 -15.73
C ALA A 20 -29.33 -13.54 -14.75
N ASP A 21 -30.33 -12.70 -14.48
CA ASP A 21 -30.26 -11.70 -13.43
C ASP A 21 -30.20 -12.46 -12.10
N PHE A 22 -29.05 -12.37 -11.43
CA PHE A 22 -28.89 -12.85 -10.07
C PHE A 22 -29.80 -12.03 -9.14
N SER A 23 -30.37 -12.66 -8.11
CA SER A 23 -31.31 -11.99 -7.20
C SER A 23 -30.64 -10.86 -6.41
N HIS A 24 -29.32 -10.96 -6.21
CA HIS A 24 -28.54 -9.99 -5.45
C HIS A 24 -27.25 -9.60 -6.16
N GLN A 25 -26.87 -8.33 -6.06
CA GLN A 25 -25.62 -7.80 -6.61
C GLN A 25 -25.08 -6.61 -5.80
N VAL A 26 -23.76 -6.41 -5.86
CA VAL A 26 -23.06 -5.25 -5.30
C VAL A 26 -21.88 -4.87 -6.20
N THR A 27 -21.64 -3.57 -6.37
CA THR A 27 -20.43 -3.05 -7.02
C THR A 27 -19.40 -2.70 -5.95
N LEU A 28 -18.24 -3.36 -5.99
CA LEU A 28 -17.17 -3.29 -5.01
C LEU A 28 -16.07 -2.28 -5.39
N ASP A 29 -15.84 -2.10 -6.69
CA ASP A 29 -14.97 -1.05 -7.24
C ASP A 29 -15.65 -0.36 -8.42
N GLN A 30 -15.84 0.95 -8.31
CA GLN A 30 -16.45 1.77 -9.36
C GLN A 30 -15.54 1.95 -10.57
N ASN A 31 -14.21 1.91 -10.39
CA ASN A 31 -13.27 2.21 -11.49
C ASN A 31 -13.26 1.10 -12.54
N SER A 32 -13.24 -0.14 -12.09
CA SER A 32 -13.29 -1.34 -12.94
C SER A 32 -14.70 -1.90 -13.08
N ASN A 33 -15.71 -1.29 -12.45
CA ASN A 33 -17.03 -1.89 -12.28
C ASN A 33 -16.93 -3.33 -11.73
N PHE A 34 -16.03 -3.55 -10.76
CA PHE A 34 -15.85 -4.86 -10.13
C PHE A 34 -17.12 -5.21 -9.37
N ARG A 35 -17.88 -6.17 -9.89
CA ARG A 35 -19.23 -6.50 -9.43
C ARG A 35 -19.28 -7.93 -8.96
N LEU A 36 -19.89 -8.12 -7.80
CA LEU A 36 -20.28 -9.41 -7.29
C LEU A 36 -21.79 -9.55 -7.40
N SER A 37 -22.26 -10.68 -7.91
CA SER A 37 -23.66 -11.08 -7.89
C SER A 37 -23.78 -12.50 -7.34
N TRP A 38 -24.87 -12.81 -6.65
CA TRP A 38 -25.04 -14.13 -6.04
C TRP A 38 -26.49 -14.56 -5.89
N ASP A 39 -26.66 -15.88 -5.83
CA ASP A 39 -27.91 -16.57 -5.52
C ASP A 39 -27.64 -17.73 -4.58
N ILE A 40 -28.51 -17.89 -3.58
CA ILE A 40 -28.50 -19.06 -2.69
C ILE A 40 -29.51 -20.07 -3.21
N VAL A 41 -29.06 -21.28 -3.49
CA VAL A 41 -29.86 -22.34 -4.09
C VAL A 41 -30.20 -23.39 -3.05
N ASN A 42 -31.50 -23.60 -2.81
CA ASN A 42 -32.05 -24.60 -1.89
C ASN A 42 -31.50 -24.53 -0.45
N ASN A 43 -30.94 -23.39 -0.04
CA ASN A 43 -30.23 -23.25 1.25
C ASN A 43 -29.11 -24.28 1.45
N ASP A 44 -28.48 -24.73 0.37
CA ASP A 44 -27.41 -25.75 0.37
C ASP A 44 -26.11 -25.19 -0.21
N PHE A 45 -26.18 -24.55 -1.37
CA PHE A 45 -25.01 -23.95 -2.03
C PHE A 45 -25.29 -22.53 -2.51
N ILE A 46 -24.21 -21.77 -2.67
CA ILE A 46 -24.23 -20.42 -3.21
C ILE A 46 -23.56 -20.41 -4.58
N VAL A 47 -24.10 -19.62 -5.50
CA VAL A 47 -23.52 -19.35 -6.80
C VAL A 47 -23.05 -17.90 -6.81
N PHE A 48 -21.77 -17.68 -7.09
CA PHE A 48 -21.19 -16.35 -7.26
C PHE A 48 -20.92 -16.09 -8.74
N ARG A 49 -21.19 -14.85 -9.17
CA ARG A 49 -20.72 -14.26 -10.43
C ARG A 49 -19.92 -13.02 -10.08
N VAL A 50 -18.68 -12.98 -10.57
CA VAL A 50 -17.75 -11.87 -10.36
C VAL A 50 -17.31 -11.34 -11.71
N GLU A 51 -17.40 -10.03 -11.89
CA GLU A 51 -17.19 -9.36 -13.17
C GLU A 51 -16.33 -8.12 -13.01
N ALA A 52 -15.50 -7.83 -13.99
CA ALA A 52 -14.70 -6.61 -14.04
C ALA A 52 -14.53 -6.14 -15.48
N ASN A 53 -14.68 -4.84 -15.71
CA ASN A 53 -14.47 -4.16 -17.01
C ASN A 53 -12.97 -3.90 -17.28
N VAL A 54 -12.14 -4.88 -16.96
CA VAL A 54 -10.69 -4.89 -17.21
C VAL A 54 -10.23 -6.33 -17.41
N LYS A 55 -9.18 -6.52 -18.21
CA LYS A 55 -8.53 -7.82 -18.37
C LYS A 55 -7.69 -8.13 -17.12
N THR A 56 -8.18 -9.03 -16.27
CA THR A 56 -7.61 -9.29 -14.93
C THR A 56 -7.83 -10.73 -14.48
N TRP A 57 -7.02 -11.23 -13.55
CA TRP A 57 -7.45 -12.32 -12.68
C TRP A 57 -8.46 -11.80 -11.65
N ILE A 58 -9.30 -12.69 -11.11
CA ILE A 58 -10.37 -12.35 -10.18
C ILE A 58 -10.18 -13.14 -8.89
N GLY A 59 -10.19 -12.49 -7.74
CA GLY A 59 -10.16 -13.17 -6.44
C GLY A 59 -11.26 -12.67 -5.53
N ILE A 60 -11.99 -13.59 -4.91
CA ILE A 60 -12.83 -13.28 -3.76
C ILE A 60 -12.45 -14.21 -2.61
N GLY A 61 -12.69 -13.77 -1.38
CA GLY A 61 -12.49 -14.61 -0.21
C GLY A 61 -13.38 -14.17 0.93
N TRP A 62 -13.43 -14.94 2.01
CA TRP A 62 -14.27 -14.64 3.15
C TRP A 62 -13.68 -15.17 4.46
N TYR A 63 -14.11 -14.52 5.54
CA TYR A 63 -13.82 -14.95 6.90
C TYR A 63 -14.93 -15.85 7.44
N CYS A 64 -14.66 -16.53 8.55
CA CYS A 64 -15.70 -17.24 9.31
C CYS A 64 -16.91 -16.35 9.60
N THR A 65 -18.08 -16.98 9.52
CA THR A 65 -19.36 -16.38 9.90
C THR A 65 -19.27 -15.74 11.29
N GLY A 66 -19.69 -14.48 11.42
CA GLY A 66 -19.71 -13.74 12.69
C GLY A 66 -18.34 -13.27 13.21
N CYS A 67 -17.24 -13.63 12.54
CA CYS A 67 -15.91 -13.16 12.90
C CYS A 67 -15.67 -11.76 12.34
N THR A 68 -15.26 -10.78 13.17
CA THR A 68 -14.69 -9.54 12.65
C THR A 68 -13.41 -9.89 11.89
N GLY A 69 -13.27 -9.42 10.64
CA GLY A 69 -12.09 -9.71 9.81
C GLY A 69 -10.77 -9.51 10.56
N SER A 70 -9.77 -10.31 10.24
CA SER A 70 -8.49 -10.30 10.93
C SER A 70 -7.83 -8.91 10.86
N LYS A 71 -7.11 -8.51 11.92
CA LYS A 71 -6.39 -7.21 11.96
C LYS A 71 -5.35 -7.07 10.82
N MET A 72 -4.94 -8.19 10.23
CA MET A 72 -4.06 -8.26 9.06
C MET A 72 -4.85 -8.78 7.87
N ALA A 73 -4.86 -8.03 6.76
CA ALA A 73 -5.60 -8.40 5.55
C ALA A 73 -5.27 -9.84 5.09
N MET A 74 -6.29 -10.57 4.62
CA MET A 74 -6.18 -11.92 4.04
C MET A 74 -5.80 -13.06 5.00
N MET A 75 -5.47 -12.80 6.27
CA MET A 75 -5.08 -13.85 7.21
C MET A 75 -6.28 -14.66 7.70
N ASN A 76 -6.21 -15.99 7.68
CA ASN A 76 -7.30 -16.89 8.07
C ASN A 76 -8.59 -16.72 7.24
N ALA A 77 -8.46 -16.35 5.97
CA ALA A 77 -9.56 -16.31 5.03
C ALA A 77 -9.49 -17.52 4.08
N ASP A 78 -10.67 -17.88 3.59
CA ASP A 78 -10.93 -18.82 2.50
C ASP A 78 -11.05 -18.01 1.21
N PHE A 79 -10.52 -18.51 0.10
CA PHE A 79 -10.40 -17.79 -1.17
C PHE A 79 -10.79 -18.67 -2.36
N THR A 80 -11.46 -18.04 -3.30
CA THR A 80 -11.63 -18.56 -4.66
C THR A 80 -11.01 -17.60 -5.65
N ILE A 81 -10.02 -18.08 -6.41
CA ILE A 81 -9.27 -17.26 -7.38
C ILE A 81 -9.43 -17.82 -8.79
N GLY A 82 -9.91 -16.98 -9.69
CA GLY A 82 -10.01 -17.23 -11.12
C GLY A 82 -8.82 -16.69 -11.90
N GLN A 83 -8.11 -17.58 -12.57
CA GLN A 83 -7.05 -17.26 -13.50
C GLN A 83 -7.48 -17.52 -14.94
N PHE A 84 -7.12 -16.63 -15.86
CA PHE A 84 -7.40 -16.82 -17.29
C PHE A 84 -6.10 -17.07 -18.06
N ASN A 85 -6.12 -18.05 -18.96
CA ASN A 85 -5.00 -18.30 -19.87
C ASN A 85 -4.99 -17.33 -21.06
N SER A 86 -3.99 -17.43 -21.94
CA SER A 86 -3.86 -16.56 -23.12
C SER A 86 -5.04 -16.62 -24.10
N SER A 87 -5.82 -17.71 -24.07
CA SER A 87 -7.02 -17.89 -24.89
C SER A 87 -8.31 -17.47 -24.16
N GLY A 88 -8.20 -16.92 -22.95
CA GLY A 88 -9.33 -16.44 -22.16
C GLY A 88 -10.11 -17.53 -21.42
N PHE A 89 -9.60 -18.77 -21.36
CA PHE A 89 -10.23 -19.85 -20.59
C PHE A 89 -9.89 -19.73 -19.10
N LEU A 90 -10.90 -19.93 -18.27
CA LEU A 90 -10.83 -19.86 -16.81
C LEU A 90 -10.26 -21.15 -16.19
N SER A 91 -9.38 -20.99 -15.20
CA SER A 91 -9.01 -21.96 -14.17
C SER A 91 -9.38 -21.39 -12.81
N VAL A 92 -10.07 -22.16 -11.97
CA VAL A 92 -10.48 -21.73 -10.62
C VAL A 92 -9.70 -22.49 -9.56
N HIS A 93 -9.12 -21.74 -8.64
CA HIS A 93 -8.33 -22.22 -7.52
C HIS A 93 -9.13 -22.06 -6.23
N ASP A 94 -9.13 -23.11 -5.42
CA ASP A 94 -9.67 -23.14 -4.06
C ASP A 94 -8.51 -23.06 -3.08
N MET A 95 -8.46 -22.00 -2.30
CA MET A 95 -7.24 -21.59 -1.61
C MET A 95 -7.53 -21.04 -0.21
N VAL A 96 -6.56 -21.17 0.67
CA VAL A 96 -6.67 -20.70 2.06
C VAL A 96 -5.42 -19.95 2.48
N ASN A 97 -5.55 -19.15 3.54
CA ASN A 97 -4.41 -18.65 4.31
C ASN A 97 -4.41 -19.21 5.73
N GLY A 98 -3.22 -19.48 6.24
CA GLY A 98 -3.04 -19.93 7.63
C GLY A 98 -3.43 -18.85 8.66
N GLN A 99 -3.74 -19.32 9.87
CA GLN A 99 -4.13 -18.48 11.02
C GLN A 99 -3.05 -17.46 11.44
N TYR A 100 -1.79 -17.67 11.06
CA TYR A 100 -0.64 -16.83 11.43
C TYR A 100 0.21 -16.41 10.22
N GLU A 101 -0.24 -16.66 8.99
CA GLU A 101 0.54 -16.42 7.77
C GLU A 101 -0.15 -15.35 6.91
N PRO A 102 0.17 -14.06 7.09
CA PRO A 102 -0.19 -13.04 6.10
C PRO A 102 0.66 -13.26 4.85
N GLY A 103 0.02 -13.50 3.70
CA GLY A 103 0.74 -13.78 2.46
C GLY A 103 -0.15 -14.22 1.31
N GLN A 104 0.51 -14.70 0.25
CA GLN A 104 -0.13 -15.30 -0.92
C GLN A 104 -0.94 -16.52 -0.47
N PRO A 105 -2.24 -16.61 -0.83
CA PRO A 105 -3.04 -17.80 -0.60
C PRO A 105 -2.38 -19.05 -1.18
N VAL A 106 -2.59 -20.18 -0.54
CA VAL A 106 -2.08 -21.49 -0.97
C VAL A 106 -3.24 -22.43 -1.26
N ASP A 107 -3.06 -23.33 -2.23
CA ASP A 107 -4.11 -24.29 -2.58
C ASP A 107 -4.54 -25.09 -1.35
N ASP A 108 -5.84 -25.21 -1.13
CA ASP A 108 -6.38 -25.75 0.11
C ASP A 108 -5.97 -27.22 0.34
N THR A 109 -6.00 -28.02 -0.73
CA THR A 109 -5.49 -29.40 -0.75
C THR A 109 -4.05 -29.54 -0.25
N THR A 110 -3.20 -28.51 -0.39
CA THR A 110 -1.81 -28.54 0.12
C THR A 110 -1.71 -28.29 1.62
N ARG A 111 -2.78 -27.77 2.23
CA ARG A 111 -2.91 -27.55 3.67
C ARG A 111 -3.81 -28.59 4.34
N GLY A 112 -4.18 -29.65 3.63
CA GLY A 112 -4.97 -30.75 4.18
C GLY A 112 -6.47 -30.50 4.19
N GLY A 113 -6.94 -29.50 3.44
CA GLY A 113 -8.33 -29.37 3.05
C GLY A 113 -8.63 -30.13 1.75
N THR A 114 -9.76 -29.84 1.14
CA THR A 114 -10.27 -30.42 -0.10
C THR A 114 -10.39 -29.37 -1.20
N TYR A 115 -10.94 -29.75 -2.35
CA TYR A 115 -11.29 -28.82 -3.41
C TYR A 115 -12.80 -28.82 -3.51
N ASP A 116 -13.43 -27.71 -3.15
CA ASP A 116 -14.85 -27.63 -2.82
C ASP A 116 -15.67 -26.76 -3.77
N ILE A 117 -15.04 -26.31 -4.87
CA ILE A 117 -15.72 -25.69 -6.00
C ILE A 117 -16.52 -26.76 -6.76
N LEU A 118 -17.85 -26.66 -6.70
CA LEU A 118 -18.78 -27.62 -7.30
C LEU A 118 -18.87 -27.47 -8.82
N SER A 119 -18.85 -26.22 -9.30
CA SER A 119 -18.84 -25.90 -10.72
C SER A 119 -18.21 -24.54 -10.95
N SER A 120 -17.62 -24.33 -12.11
CA SER A 120 -17.11 -23.04 -12.53
C SER A 120 -17.24 -22.83 -14.03
N SER A 121 -17.41 -21.58 -14.43
CA SER A 121 -17.45 -21.14 -15.82
C SER A 121 -17.00 -19.69 -15.89
N GLY A 122 -16.44 -19.27 -17.00
CA GLY A 122 -16.02 -17.89 -17.18
C GLY A 122 -15.23 -17.73 -18.45
N TYR A 123 -15.03 -16.47 -18.81
CA TYR A 123 -14.24 -16.10 -19.96
C TYR A 123 -13.62 -14.73 -19.74
N GLN A 124 -12.58 -14.47 -20.52
CA GLN A 124 -11.92 -13.17 -20.55
C GLN A 124 -11.73 -12.72 -22.00
N ILE A 125 -12.17 -11.50 -22.29
CA ILE A 125 -12.00 -10.83 -23.58
C ILE A 125 -11.34 -9.47 -23.34
N ASP A 126 -11.09 -8.71 -24.40
CA ASP A 126 -10.46 -7.40 -24.25
C ASP A 126 -11.34 -6.45 -23.43
N GLY A 127 -10.79 -5.91 -22.34
CA GLY A 127 -11.50 -5.05 -21.40
C GLY A 127 -12.56 -5.74 -20.52
N TYR A 128 -12.63 -7.07 -20.45
CA TYR A 128 -13.63 -7.75 -19.61
C TYR A 128 -13.18 -9.12 -19.09
N SER A 129 -13.38 -9.35 -17.79
CA SER A 129 -13.23 -10.66 -17.14
C SER A 129 -14.52 -11.03 -16.41
N VAL A 130 -14.94 -12.29 -16.54
CA VAL A 130 -16.03 -12.86 -15.73
C VAL A 130 -15.68 -14.25 -15.23
N MET A 131 -15.96 -14.48 -13.95
CA MET A 131 -15.88 -15.77 -13.30
C MET A 131 -17.21 -16.07 -12.61
N ILE A 132 -17.75 -17.26 -12.85
CA ILE A 132 -18.92 -17.81 -12.18
C ILE A 132 -18.49 -19.11 -11.52
N PHE A 133 -18.84 -19.31 -10.26
CA PHE A 133 -18.60 -20.58 -9.59
C PHE A 133 -19.66 -20.86 -8.52
N SER A 134 -19.75 -22.12 -8.09
CA SER A 134 -20.60 -22.52 -6.97
C SER A 134 -19.82 -23.29 -5.91
N LYS A 135 -20.16 -23.07 -4.65
CA LYS A 135 -19.59 -23.74 -3.46
C LYS A 135 -20.70 -23.99 -2.46
N LYS A 136 -20.61 -25.08 -1.68
CA LYS A 136 -21.59 -25.34 -0.60
C LYS A 136 -21.51 -24.24 0.44
N LEU A 137 -22.64 -23.92 1.08
CA LEU A 137 -22.66 -23.05 2.26
C LEU A 137 -21.87 -23.66 3.41
N ASN A 138 -21.88 -25.00 3.52
CA ASN A 138 -21.03 -25.74 4.43
C ASN A 138 -20.45 -26.96 3.71
N THR A 139 -19.14 -26.96 3.50
CA THR A 139 -18.40 -28.03 2.81
C THR A 139 -18.11 -29.21 3.73
N GLY A 140 -18.04 -28.96 5.05
CA GLY A 140 -17.57 -29.91 6.04
C GLY A 140 -16.04 -30.05 6.08
N ASP A 141 -15.33 -29.27 5.27
CA ASP A 141 -13.87 -29.20 5.33
C ASP A 141 -13.44 -28.39 6.56
N THR A 142 -12.42 -28.89 7.24
CA THR A 142 -11.76 -28.25 8.38
C THR A 142 -10.96 -27.01 8.03
N ARG A 143 -10.67 -26.78 6.75
CA ARG A 143 -9.92 -25.61 6.26
C ARG A 143 -10.80 -24.50 5.71
N ASP A 144 -12.01 -24.83 5.29
CA ASP A 144 -13.00 -23.87 4.80
C ASP A 144 -13.72 -23.13 5.93
N HIS A 145 -14.29 -21.99 5.57
CA HIS A 145 -15.24 -21.27 6.43
C HIS A 145 -16.66 -21.46 5.94
N SER A 146 -17.53 -22.00 6.79
CA SER A 146 -18.96 -22.08 6.48
C SER A 146 -19.59 -20.69 6.34
N ILE A 147 -20.47 -20.57 5.35
CA ILE A 147 -21.24 -19.38 5.02
C ILE A 147 -22.65 -19.54 5.62
N ASP A 148 -23.00 -18.72 6.60
CA ASP A 148 -24.37 -18.60 7.09
C ASP A 148 -25.03 -17.37 6.45
N PRO A 149 -25.99 -17.54 5.53
CA PRO A 149 -26.67 -16.42 4.89
C PRO A 149 -27.38 -15.47 5.85
N SER A 150 -27.77 -15.94 7.04
CA SER A 150 -28.50 -15.14 8.03
C SER A 150 -27.59 -14.19 8.83
N GLN A 151 -26.27 -14.29 8.63
CA GLN A 151 -25.26 -13.51 9.36
C GLN A 151 -24.51 -12.57 8.41
N PRO A 152 -23.88 -11.50 8.94
CA PRO A 152 -23.04 -10.63 8.13
C PRO A 152 -21.89 -11.40 7.46
N PHE A 153 -21.81 -11.35 6.13
CA PHE A 153 -20.80 -12.01 5.32
C PHE A 153 -19.60 -11.08 5.10
N ASN A 154 -18.50 -11.37 5.80
CA ASN A 154 -17.27 -10.58 5.74
C ASN A 154 -16.37 -11.07 4.60
N MET A 155 -16.40 -10.34 3.50
CA MET A 155 -15.79 -10.72 2.24
C MET A 155 -14.59 -9.84 1.89
N LEU A 156 -13.60 -10.46 1.27
CA LEU A 156 -12.44 -9.86 0.63
C LEU A 156 -12.63 -9.94 -0.89
N TRP A 157 -12.17 -8.94 -1.60
CA TRP A 157 -12.13 -8.95 -3.06
C TRP A 157 -10.82 -8.38 -3.55
N ALA A 158 -10.32 -8.91 -4.66
CA ALA A 158 -9.12 -8.41 -5.32
C ALA A 158 -9.14 -8.75 -6.81
N TYR A 159 -8.44 -7.93 -7.59
CA TYR A 159 -8.13 -8.20 -8.98
C TYR A 159 -6.76 -7.62 -9.32
N GLY A 160 -6.06 -8.21 -10.29
CA GLY A 160 -4.71 -7.79 -10.61
C GLY A 160 -4.19 -8.27 -11.97
N PRO A 161 -2.98 -7.83 -12.34
CA PRO A 161 -2.39 -8.18 -13.62
C PRO A 161 -2.03 -9.67 -13.68
N VAL A 162 -2.09 -10.22 -14.89
CA VAL A 162 -1.55 -11.54 -15.22
C VAL A 162 -0.27 -11.33 -16.02
N GLN A 163 0.88 -11.79 -15.52
CA GLN A 163 2.15 -11.77 -16.24
C GLN A 163 2.63 -13.20 -16.50
N ASN A 164 2.96 -13.54 -17.74
CA ASN A 164 3.46 -14.86 -18.14
C ASN A 164 2.58 -16.04 -17.67
N ASN A 165 1.24 -15.89 -17.70
CA ASN A 165 0.29 -16.85 -17.14
C ASN A 165 0.50 -17.14 -15.63
N ASN A 166 1.05 -16.18 -14.88
CA ASN A 166 1.10 -16.21 -13.43
C ASN A 166 0.29 -15.04 -12.86
N LEU A 167 -0.30 -15.27 -11.69
CA LEU A 167 -0.98 -14.25 -10.91
C LEU A 167 0.08 -13.36 -10.26
N ASP A 168 0.09 -12.08 -10.60
CA ASP A 168 0.88 -11.10 -9.85
C ASP A 168 0.08 -10.54 -8.68
N GLU A 169 0.80 -9.99 -7.70
CA GLU A 169 0.21 -9.27 -6.57
C GLU A 169 -0.71 -8.14 -7.09
N HIS A 170 -1.95 -8.13 -6.62
CA HIS A 170 -2.88 -7.04 -6.91
C HIS A 170 -2.38 -5.72 -6.32
N PRO A 171 -2.56 -4.58 -7.00
CA PRO A 171 -2.44 -3.28 -6.38
C PRO A 171 -3.40 -3.15 -5.19
N ARG A 172 -3.02 -2.39 -4.15
CA ARG A 172 -3.91 -2.13 -3.00
C ARG A 172 -5.18 -1.36 -3.37
N THR A 173 -5.18 -0.63 -4.48
CA THR A 173 -6.36 0.07 -5.02
C THR A 173 -7.35 -0.86 -5.73
N GLN A 174 -6.92 -2.09 -6.03
CA GLN A 174 -7.70 -3.11 -6.73
C GLN A 174 -8.09 -4.25 -5.79
N ALA A 175 -8.18 -3.96 -4.49
CA ALA A 175 -8.60 -4.89 -3.47
C ALA A 175 -9.27 -4.19 -2.29
N GLY A 176 -10.10 -4.91 -1.55
CA GLY A 176 -10.80 -4.36 -0.40
C GLY A 176 -11.51 -5.42 0.44
N GLN A 177 -12.14 -4.94 1.51
CA GLN A 177 -13.00 -5.74 2.38
C GLN A 177 -14.38 -5.09 2.46
N VAL A 178 -15.41 -5.92 2.50
CA VAL A 178 -16.80 -5.51 2.59
C VAL A 178 -17.59 -6.48 3.45
N THR A 179 -18.55 -5.95 4.21
CA THR A 179 -19.56 -6.78 4.87
C THR A 179 -20.86 -6.71 4.07
N ILE A 180 -21.39 -7.86 3.69
CA ILE A 180 -22.59 -8.00 2.86
C ILE A 180 -23.66 -8.77 3.64
N ASP A 181 -24.93 -8.39 3.50
CA ASP A 181 -26.07 -9.23 3.87
C ASP A 181 -26.46 -10.08 2.65
N LEU A 182 -26.26 -11.39 2.73
CA LEU A 182 -26.51 -12.32 1.63
C LEU A 182 -28.00 -12.54 1.33
N LEU A 183 -28.90 -12.18 2.25
CA LEU A 183 -30.36 -12.27 2.07
C LEU A 183 -30.96 -10.94 1.56
N GLY A 184 -30.16 -9.89 1.43
CA GLY A 184 -30.56 -8.64 0.78
C GLY A 184 -31.44 -7.71 1.64
N ASN A 185 -31.44 -7.85 2.97
CA ASN A 185 -32.16 -6.90 3.82
C ASN A 185 -31.35 -5.60 3.93
N GLU A 186 -31.82 -4.56 3.23
CA GLU A 186 -31.35 -3.16 3.32
C GLU A 186 -29.83 -2.95 3.26
N ASN A 187 -29.27 -2.91 2.03
CA ASN A 187 -28.10 -2.14 1.54
C ASN A 187 -27.14 -1.49 2.57
N LYS A 188 -26.70 -2.20 3.60
CA LYS A 188 -25.69 -1.73 4.55
C LYS A 188 -24.35 -2.34 4.20
N VAL A 189 -23.87 -1.97 3.02
CA VAL A 189 -22.50 -2.26 2.59
C VAL A 189 -21.56 -1.42 3.46
N ILE A 190 -21.11 -1.99 4.58
CA ILE A 190 -20.07 -1.36 5.40
C ILE A 190 -18.75 -1.66 4.70
N VAL A 191 -18.28 -0.71 3.89
CA VAL A 191 -16.91 -0.74 3.37
C VAL A 191 -15.99 -0.52 4.55
N VAL A 192 -15.36 -1.59 5.03
CA VAL A 192 -14.36 -1.51 6.09
C VAL A 192 -13.06 -1.04 5.45
N ASP A 193 -12.73 0.23 5.64
CA ASP A 193 -11.52 0.82 5.09
C ASP A 193 -10.28 0.06 5.59
N SER A 194 -9.59 -0.58 4.65
CA SER A 194 -8.56 -1.59 4.88
C SER A 194 -7.26 -0.98 5.39
N GLY A 195 -7.17 -0.66 6.69
CA GLY A 195 -5.91 -0.40 7.41
C GLY A 195 -5.02 0.73 6.86
N ASN A 196 -5.54 1.54 5.93
CA ASN A 196 -4.78 2.52 5.16
C ASN A 196 -4.35 3.75 5.98
N ASN A 197 -5.00 4.01 7.11
CA ASN A 197 -4.74 5.20 7.91
C ASN A 197 -3.32 5.19 8.48
N LEU A 198 -2.84 4.05 8.99
CA LEU A 198 -1.48 3.98 9.55
C LEU A 198 -0.42 4.25 8.47
N LEU A 199 -0.59 3.67 7.29
CA LEU A 199 0.33 3.84 6.17
C LEU A 199 0.27 5.27 5.59
N ARG A 200 -0.93 5.87 5.51
CA ARG A 200 -1.11 7.28 5.14
C ARG A 200 -0.39 8.21 6.12
N TRP A 201 -0.61 8.02 7.43
CA TRP A 201 0.06 8.81 8.47
C TRP A 201 1.58 8.59 8.50
N HIS A 202 2.06 7.37 8.27
CA HIS A 202 3.49 7.09 8.07
C HIS A 202 4.05 7.95 6.94
N GLY A 203 3.43 7.89 5.76
CA GLY A 203 3.84 8.68 4.60
C GLY A 203 3.81 10.19 4.89
N SER A 204 2.74 10.70 5.49
CA SER A 204 2.59 12.13 5.83
C SER A 204 3.68 12.61 6.79
N PHE A 205 3.95 11.88 7.88
CA PHE A 205 4.97 12.25 8.84
C PHE A 205 6.39 12.12 8.28
N MET A 206 6.68 11.11 7.46
CA MET A 206 7.97 11.02 6.75
C MET A 206 8.16 12.19 5.78
N LEU A 207 7.10 12.62 5.09
CA LEU A 207 7.13 13.75 4.17
C LEU A 207 7.43 15.07 4.91
N ILE A 208 6.74 15.32 6.02
CA ILE A 208 6.97 16.49 6.89
C ILE A 208 8.40 16.49 7.43
N ALA A 209 8.87 15.35 7.96
CA ALA A 209 10.20 15.24 8.53
C ALA A 209 11.31 15.49 7.49
N PHE A 210 11.28 14.76 6.38
CA PHE A 210 12.42 14.70 5.46
C PHE A 210 12.36 15.66 4.29
N GLY A 211 11.19 16.16 3.90
CA GLY A 211 11.12 17.15 2.82
C GLY A 211 10.64 18.54 3.22
N VAL A 212 10.25 18.76 4.48
CA VAL A 212 10.04 20.13 4.99
C VAL A 212 11.05 20.47 6.08
N LEU A 213 11.00 19.77 7.22
CA LEU A 213 11.73 20.17 8.42
C LEU A 213 13.25 20.00 8.28
N MET A 214 13.70 18.84 7.80
CA MET A 214 15.13 18.57 7.63
C MET A 214 15.80 19.51 6.58
N PRO A 215 15.22 19.75 5.39
CA PRO A 215 15.77 20.73 4.46
C PRO A 215 15.84 22.14 5.06
N MET A 216 14.79 22.56 5.78
CA MET A 216 14.78 23.86 6.48
C MET A 216 15.88 23.93 7.56
N ALA A 217 16.11 22.84 8.28
CA ALA A 217 17.20 22.77 9.25
C ALA A 217 18.58 22.87 8.60
N ILE A 218 18.81 22.17 7.47
CA ILE A 218 20.06 22.24 6.70
C ILE A 218 20.28 23.66 6.18
N PHE A 219 19.23 24.30 5.63
CA PHE A 219 19.28 25.68 5.19
C PHE A 219 19.67 26.65 6.32
N THR A 220 19.06 26.48 7.49
CA THR A 220 19.39 27.28 8.68
C THR A 220 20.86 27.14 9.06
N ALA A 221 21.36 25.90 9.13
CA ALA A 221 22.76 25.63 9.45
C ALA A 221 23.74 26.05 8.35
N ARG A 222 23.29 26.29 7.12
CA ARG A 222 24.16 26.70 6.00
C ARG A 222 24.17 28.20 5.78
N TYR A 223 23.00 28.83 5.67
CA TYR A 223 22.86 30.20 5.18
C TYR A 223 22.60 31.21 6.29
N LEU A 224 22.15 30.77 7.47
CA LEU A 224 21.74 31.69 8.54
C LEU A 224 22.79 31.85 9.65
N LYS A 225 24.02 31.34 9.46
CA LYS A 225 25.11 31.41 10.45
C LYS A 225 25.50 32.84 10.88
N SER A 226 25.11 33.87 10.13
CA SER A 226 25.29 35.28 10.51
C SER A 226 24.39 35.71 11.68
N TYR A 227 23.30 34.99 11.93
CA TYR A 227 22.34 35.30 12.98
C TYR A 227 22.58 34.42 14.20
N THR A 228 22.70 35.00 15.39
CA THR A 228 22.98 34.27 16.64
C THR A 228 21.94 33.19 17.01
N TRP A 229 20.74 33.23 16.43
CA TRP A 229 19.68 32.24 16.64
C TRP A 229 19.71 31.06 15.66
N TRP A 230 20.67 31.00 14.73
CA TRP A 230 20.78 29.92 13.74
C TRP A 230 20.87 28.54 14.40
N PHE A 231 21.69 28.42 15.45
CA PHE A 231 21.95 27.17 16.12
C PHE A 231 20.72 26.65 16.87
N PRO A 232 20.05 27.44 17.76
CA PRO A 232 18.84 26.97 18.41
C PRO A 232 17.71 26.68 17.42
N LEU A 233 17.58 27.43 16.31
CA LEU A 233 16.59 27.12 15.28
C LEU A 233 16.91 25.80 14.55
N HIS A 234 18.17 25.56 14.18
CA HIS A 234 18.60 24.30 13.56
C HIS A 234 18.28 23.11 14.48
N MET A 235 18.64 23.22 15.76
CA MET A 235 18.35 22.20 16.76
C MET A 235 16.84 21.95 16.89
N PHE A 236 16.04 23.01 17.02
CA PHE A 236 14.59 22.93 17.10
C PHE A 236 14.00 22.18 15.90
N LEU A 237 14.34 22.60 14.67
CA LEU A 237 13.84 21.98 13.45
C LEU A 237 14.26 20.50 13.33
N GLN A 238 15.51 20.16 13.66
CA GLN A 238 15.98 18.77 13.64
C GLN A 238 15.31 17.91 14.71
N THR A 239 15.08 18.43 15.92
CA THR A 239 14.40 17.68 16.98
C THR A 239 12.97 17.34 16.56
N PHE A 240 12.22 18.29 15.98
CA PHE A 240 10.88 18.01 15.48
C PHE A 240 10.88 17.02 14.31
N ALA A 241 11.78 17.20 13.33
CA ALA A 241 11.92 16.24 12.22
C ALA A 241 12.18 14.81 12.73
N PHE A 242 13.04 14.69 13.74
CA PHE A 242 13.39 13.42 14.36
C PHE A 242 12.20 12.76 15.10
N ILE A 243 11.41 13.55 15.83
CA ILE A 243 10.18 13.05 16.48
C ILE A 243 9.20 12.52 15.43
N PHE A 244 8.92 13.28 14.37
CA PHE A 244 8.04 12.83 13.28
C PHE A 244 8.55 11.54 12.63
N MET A 245 9.86 11.44 12.36
CA MET A 245 10.48 10.23 11.84
C MET A 245 10.26 9.03 12.77
N ILE A 246 10.49 9.16 14.08
CA ILE A 246 10.32 8.04 15.04
C ILE A 246 8.85 7.60 15.09
N VAL A 247 7.91 8.55 15.19
CA VAL A 247 6.47 8.23 15.20
C VAL A 247 6.09 7.52 13.92
N ALA A 248 6.50 8.04 12.77
CA ALA A 248 6.23 7.43 11.46
C ALA A 248 6.84 6.03 11.34
N PHE A 249 8.05 5.83 11.85
CA PHE A 249 8.70 4.52 11.84
C PHE A 249 7.97 3.51 12.73
N GLY A 250 7.48 3.93 13.90
CA GLY A 250 6.61 3.12 14.75
C GLY A 250 5.29 2.74 14.05
N LEU A 251 4.68 3.67 13.30
CA LEU A 251 3.47 3.40 12.52
C LEU A 251 3.68 2.32 11.45
N VAL A 252 4.82 2.33 10.73
CA VAL A 252 5.07 1.32 9.71
C VAL A 252 5.44 -0.04 10.32
N ILE A 253 6.16 -0.08 11.44
CA ILE A 253 6.40 -1.35 12.16
C ILE A 253 5.07 -1.96 12.60
N LYS A 254 4.18 -1.15 13.18
CA LYS A 254 2.84 -1.60 13.58
C LYS A 254 1.99 -2.02 12.37
N HIS A 255 2.10 -1.33 11.24
CA HIS A 255 1.37 -1.69 10.03
C HIS A 255 1.85 -3.01 9.42
N LEU A 256 3.13 -3.34 9.56
CA LEU A 256 3.74 -4.56 9.02
C LEU A 256 3.83 -5.71 10.02
N ASP A 257 3.42 -5.48 11.28
CA ASP A 257 3.69 -6.34 12.43
C ASP A 257 5.14 -6.85 12.48
N GLY A 258 6.09 -5.96 12.15
CA GLY A 258 7.50 -6.30 12.05
C GLY A 258 8.35 -5.25 11.33
N LEU A 259 9.64 -5.57 11.15
CA LEU A 259 10.58 -4.68 10.47
C LEU A 259 10.34 -4.67 8.95
N PRO A 260 10.53 -3.52 8.28
CA PRO A 260 10.25 -3.35 6.85
C PRO A 260 11.33 -3.95 5.92
N LEU A 261 11.68 -5.23 6.11
CA LEU A 261 12.81 -5.87 5.42
C LEU A 261 12.46 -6.55 4.10
N LYS A 262 11.17 -6.70 3.78
CA LYS A 262 10.71 -7.45 2.59
C LYS A 262 10.76 -6.65 1.29
N SER A 263 11.09 -5.36 1.32
CA SER A 263 11.07 -4.52 0.10
C SER A 263 12.21 -3.52 0.04
N GLY A 264 12.65 -3.16 -1.17
CA GLY A 264 13.72 -2.20 -1.38
C GLY A 264 13.48 -0.85 -0.70
N HIS A 265 12.27 -0.27 -0.83
CA HIS A 265 11.89 0.96 -0.11
C HIS A 265 12.04 0.82 1.41
N GLY A 266 11.57 -0.30 1.98
CA GLY A 266 11.64 -0.55 3.41
C GLY A 266 13.07 -0.72 3.93
N ILE A 267 13.92 -1.44 3.18
CA ILE A 267 15.34 -1.65 3.52
C ILE A 267 16.10 -0.31 3.48
N ILE A 268 15.97 0.44 2.38
CA ILE A 268 16.65 1.74 2.22
C ILE A 268 16.10 2.76 3.24
N GLY A 269 14.80 2.74 3.50
CA GLY A 269 14.18 3.56 4.55
C GLY A 269 14.70 3.25 5.95
N LEU A 270 14.92 1.97 6.29
CA LEU A 270 15.53 1.58 7.56
C LEU A 270 16.98 2.08 7.67
N ILE A 271 17.76 1.96 6.60
CA ILE A 271 19.13 2.50 6.54
C ILE A 271 19.10 4.02 6.76
N LEU A 272 18.18 4.74 6.11
CA LEU A 272 18.01 6.18 6.28
C LEU A 272 17.67 6.55 7.73
N VAL A 273 16.79 5.80 8.40
CA VAL A 273 16.48 6.01 9.82
C VAL A 273 17.75 5.86 10.66
N ILE A 274 18.49 4.76 10.49
CA ILE A 274 19.75 4.51 11.22
C ILE A 274 20.76 5.65 10.99
N LEU A 275 20.95 6.08 9.74
CA LEU A 275 21.83 7.20 9.43
C LEU A 275 21.36 8.50 10.09
N THR A 276 20.05 8.73 10.19
CA THR A 276 19.51 9.92 10.85
C THR A 276 19.76 9.90 12.37
N PHE A 277 19.70 8.73 13.01
CA PHE A 277 20.13 8.58 14.41
C PHE A 277 21.63 8.93 14.58
N ILE A 278 22.47 8.44 13.67
CA ILE A 278 23.91 8.76 13.67
C ILE A 278 24.11 10.28 13.48
N ALA A 279 23.33 10.94 12.63
CA ALA A 279 23.40 12.40 12.46
C ALA A 279 23.14 13.16 13.76
N MET A 280 22.13 12.72 14.52
CA MET A 280 21.76 13.35 15.78
C MET A 280 22.88 13.19 16.83
N ILE A 281 23.47 12.00 16.91
CA ILE A 281 24.62 11.74 17.80
C ILE A 281 25.80 12.61 17.40
N LEU A 282 26.16 12.66 16.11
CA LEU A 282 27.28 13.47 15.62
C LEU A 282 27.05 14.98 15.87
N GLY A 283 25.83 15.47 15.69
CA GLY A 283 25.48 16.87 16.00
C GLY A 283 25.60 17.19 17.48
N GLY A 284 25.12 16.30 18.35
CA GLY A 284 25.25 16.42 19.80
C GLY A 284 26.71 16.38 20.26
N VAL A 285 27.51 15.44 19.75
CA VAL A 285 28.95 15.35 20.05
C VAL A 285 29.69 16.59 19.52
N SER A 286 29.32 17.12 18.36
CA SER A 286 29.89 18.37 17.81
C SER A 286 29.64 19.56 18.73
N HIS A 287 28.43 19.67 19.28
CA HIS A 287 28.11 20.70 20.26
C HIS A 287 28.90 20.53 21.56
N LEU A 288 28.97 19.31 22.11
CA LEU A 288 29.67 19.03 23.38
C LEU A 288 31.19 19.24 23.29
N LEU A 289 31.79 18.95 22.14
CA LEU A 289 33.23 19.10 21.92
C LEU A 289 33.61 20.48 21.39
N TRP A 290 32.65 21.38 21.21
CA TRP A 290 32.90 22.71 20.67
C TRP A 290 33.74 23.56 21.64
N LYS A 291 34.75 24.25 21.11
CA LYS A 291 35.63 25.16 21.84
C LYS A 291 35.71 26.51 21.13
N LYS A 292 35.64 27.60 21.88
CA LYS A 292 35.63 28.98 21.35
C LYS A 292 36.95 29.36 20.66
N ASP A 293 38.07 28.81 21.11
CA ASP A 293 39.43 29.11 20.65
C ASP A 293 39.91 28.19 19.51
N ARG A 294 39.01 27.40 18.92
CA ARG A 294 39.36 26.47 17.82
C ARG A 294 39.79 27.24 16.56
N LYS A 295 40.94 26.87 15.99
CA LYS A 295 41.48 27.49 14.77
C LYS A 295 40.88 26.92 13.48
N THR A 296 40.47 25.65 13.50
CA THR A 296 39.93 24.92 12.34
C THR A 296 38.76 24.04 12.77
N THR A 297 37.93 23.64 11.80
CA THR A 297 36.85 22.68 12.03
C THR A 297 37.42 21.26 12.01
N PRO A 298 37.31 20.48 13.09
CA PRO A 298 37.90 19.14 13.15
C PRO A 298 37.17 18.15 12.24
N LEU A 299 37.86 17.09 11.82
CA LEU A 299 37.27 16.02 11.00
C LEU A 299 36.12 15.33 11.74
N PHE A 300 36.41 14.85 12.96
CA PHE A 300 35.42 14.29 13.88
C PHE A 300 35.15 15.28 15.01
N PRO A 301 33.88 15.53 15.35
CA PRO A 301 32.65 15.05 14.70
C PRO A 301 32.14 15.97 13.57
N ASP A 302 32.62 17.22 13.50
CA ASP A 302 31.99 18.31 12.72
C ASP A 302 31.94 18.08 11.21
N ILE A 303 33.07 17.80 10.55
CA ILE A 303 33.09 17.60 9.09
C ILE A 303 32.30 16.34 8.72
N ILE A 304 32.41 15.27 9.52
CA ILE A 304 31.63 14.05 9.31
C ILE A 304 30.13 14.38 9.39
N HIS A 305 29.68 15.13 10.40
CA HIS A 305 28.30 15.58 10.53
C HIS A 305 27.82 16.36 9.29
N HIS A 306 28.65 17.28 8.77
CA HIS A 306 28.30 18.07 7.58
C HIS A 306 28.03 17.19 6.34
N TYR A 307 28.93 16.25 6.03
CA TYR A 307 28.79 15.39 4.85
C TYR A 307 27.72 14.33 5.04
N GLN A 308 27.63 13.77 6.23
CA GLN A 308 26.65 12.75 6.57
C GLN A 308 25.23 13.31 6.54
N GLY A 309 24.99 14.54 7.01
CA GLY A 309 23.69 15.21 6.86
C GLY A 309 23.28 15.43 5.40
N ARG A 310 24.22 15.74 4.50
CA ARG A 310 23.95 15.85 3.06
C ARG A 310 23.61 14.50 2.43
N LEU A 311 24.31 13.44 2.83
CA LEU A 311 24.02 12.08 2.39
C LEU A 311 22.61 11.65 2.81
N VAL A 312 22.22 11.91 4.07
CA VAL A 312 20.87 11.63 4.57
C VAL A 312 19.81 12.36 3.75
N PHE A 313 20.02 13.64 3.43
CA PHE A 313 19.09 14.40 2.60
C PHE A 313 18.95 13.84 1.18
N LEU A 314 20.06 13.51 0.51
CA LEU A 314 20.00 12.92 -0.84
C LEU A 314 19.29 11.56 -0.83
N LEU A 315 19.58 10.73 0.18
CA LEU A 315 18.94 9.43 0.33
C LEU A 315 17.44 9.57 0.65
N SER A 316 17.06 10.55 1.46
CA SER A 316 15.65 10.77 1.82
C SER A 316 14.78 11.14 0.62
N VAL A 317 15.31 11.94 -0.32
CA VAL A 317 14.62 12.25 -1.57
C VAL A 317 14.33 10.97 -2.37
N ALA A 318 15.33 10.09 -2.52
CA ALA A 318 15.14 8.81 -3.21
C ALA A 318 14.13 7.90 -2.49
N VAL A 319 14.18 7.86 -1.15
CA VAL A 319 13.24 7.07 -0.34
C VAL A 319 11.81 7.59 -0.44
N ILE A 320 11.61 8.91 -0.46
CA ILE A 320 10.28 9.53 -0.65
C ILE A 320 9.73 9.15 -2.03
N ILE A 321 10.53 9.29 -3.10
CA ILE A 321 10.09 8.97 -4.46
C ILE A 321 9.71 7.49 -4.58
N THR A 322 10.58 6.58 -4.10
CA THR A 322 10.29 5.15 -4.12
C THR A 322 9.08 4.77 -3.26
N GLY A 323 8.84 5.48 -2.15
CA GLY A 323 7.65 5.30 -1.32
C GLY A 323 6.37 5.71 -2.04
N ILE A 324 6.36 6.88 -2.69
CA ILE A 324 5.21 7.36 -3.47
C ILE A 324 4.91 6.40 -4.62
N ILE A 325 5.92 6.00 -5.39
CA ILE A 325 5.77 5.07 -6.52
C ILE A 325 5.23 3.72 -6.05
N LYS A 326 5.81 3.15 -5.00
CA LYS A 326 5.43 1.82 -4.51
C LYS A 326 4.00 1.78 -4.02
N TYR A 327 3.54 2.83 -3.35
CA TYR A 327 2.28 2.77 -2.64
C TYR A 327 1.11 3.40 -3.38
N ASN A 328 1.34 4.30 -4.36
CA ASN A 328 0.30 5.01 -5.16
C ASN A 328 -0.95 5.43 -4.35
N SER A 329 -0.81 5.56 -3.02
CA SER A 329 -1.92 5.65 -2.06
C SER A 329 -2.38 7.09 -1.91
N VAL A 330 -1.60 8.00 -2.48
CA VAL A 330 -1.81 9.43 -2.47
C VAL A 330 -1.76 9.82 -3.94
N PRO A 331 -2.92 10.00 -4.61
CA PRO A 331 -2.97 10.45 -5.99
C PRO A 331 -2.10 11.68 -6.18
N ILE A 332 -1.46 11.85 -7.34
CA ILE A 332 -0.70 13.08 -7.64
C ILE A 332 -1.59 14.32 -7.50
N SER A 333 -2.90 14.18 -7.72
CA SER A 333 -3.92 15.21 -7.50
C SER A 333 -4.17 15.54 -6.03
N ASN A 334 -3.60 14.79 -5.07
CA ASN A 334 -3.77 15.06 -3.66
C ASN A 334 -3.14 16.43 -3.30
N PRO A 335 -3.90 17.35 -2.71
CA PRO A 335 -3.42 18.69 -2.38
C PRO A 335 -2.14 18.69 -1.54
N PHE A 336 -1.95 17.72 -0.65
CA PHE A 336 -0.74 17.63 0.16
C PHE A 336 0.51 17.34 -0.68
N VAL A 337 0.40 16.43 -1.65
CA VAL A 337 1.52 16.10 -2.55
C VAL A 337 1.86 17.30 -3.42
N ILE A 338 0.85 17.96 -3.99
CA ILE A 338 1.03 19.15 -4.84
C ILE A 338 1.70 20.28 -4.05
N CYS A 339 1.13 20.66 -2.90
CA CYS A 339 1.67 21.73 -2.06
C CYS A 339 3.11 21.43 -1.62
N PHE A 340 3.39 20.18 -1.28
CA PHE A 340 4.72 19.77 -0.87
C PHE A 340 5.74 19.75 -2.03
N SER A 341 5.35 19.27 -3.21
CA SER A 341 6.19 19.32 -4.42
C SER A 341 6.53 20.76 -4.80
N ILE A 342 5.57 21.69 -4.68
CA ILE A 342 5.80 23.12 -4.88
C ILE A 342 6.78 23.66 -3.83
N LEU A 343 6.59 23.33 -2.56
CA LEU A 343 7.45 23.79 -1.47
C LEU A 343 8.91 23.31 -1.62
N ILE A 344 9.12 22.03 -1.99
CA ILE A 344 10.45 21.51 -2.30
C ILE A 344 11.03 22.20 -3.53
N GLY A 345 10.25 22.39 -4.60
CA GLY A 345 10.71 23.08 -5.80
C GLY A 345 11.18 24.50 -5.52
N LEU A 346 10.42 25.25 -4.71
CA LEU A 346 10.80 26.58 -4.23
C LEU A 346 12.07 26.54 -3.39
N TYR A 347 12.17 25.61 -2.45
CA TYR A 347 13.36 25.42 -1.62
C TYR A 347 14.61 25.19 -2.47
N ILE A 348 14.56 24.24 -3.42
CA ILE A 348 15.67 23.93 -4.33
C ILE A 348 16.05 25.16 -5.15
N SER A 349 15.05 25.90 -5.66
CA SER A 349 15.27 27.11 -6.46
C SER A 349 15.98 28.20 -5.65
N ILE A 350 15.59 28.42 -4.40
CA ILE A 350 16.24 29.38 -3.48
C ILE A 350 17.69 28.96 -3.22
N VAL A 351 17.93 27.68 -2.91
CA VAL A 351 19.28 27.16 -2.65
C VAL A 351 20.18 27.32 -3.89
N VAL A 352 19.68 26.97 -5.08
CA VAL A 352 20.42 27.14 -6.34
C VAL A 352 20.74 28.60 -6.59
N TYR A 353 19.77 29.50 -6.42
CA TYR A 353 19.98 30.94 -6.56
C TYR A 353 21.06 31.45 -5.60
N LEU A 354 20.98 31.09 -4.32
CA LEU A 354 21.98 31.50 -3.33
C LEU A 354 23.39 30.97 -3.67
N GLU A 355 23.49 29.72 -4.13
CA GLU A 355 24.78 29.13 -4.51
C GLU A 355 25.38 29.81 -5.76
N VAL A 356 24.54 30.20 -6.71
CA VAL A 356 24.95 30.95 -7.91
C VAL A 356 25.41 32.35 -7.51
N VAL A 357 24.65 33.06 -6.68
CA VAL A 357 25.02 34.41 -6.20
C VAL A 357 26.32 34.37 -5.40
N GLU A 358 26.50 33.38 -4.51
CA GLU A 358 27.73 33.22 -3.72
C GLU A 358 28.95 32.98 -4.63
N LYS A 359 28.81 32.16 -5.68
CA LYS A 359 29.87 31.95 -6.68
C LYS A 359 30.18 33.20 -7.51
N LEU A 360 29.17 34.02 -7.82
CA LEU A 360 29.34 35.24 -8.60
C LEU A 360 29.88 36.41 -7.78
N ASN A 361 29.59 36.46 -6.47
CA ASN A 361 29.99 37.54 -5.55
C ASN A 361 30.69 37.01 -4.28
N PRO A 362 31.92 36.45 -4.41
CA PRO A 362 32.61 35.77 -3.30
C PRO A 362 32.95 36.68 -2.10
N ASN A 363 32.96 38.00 -2.28
CA ASN A 363 33.27 38.97 -1.21
C ASN A 363 32.03 39.50 -0.46
N SER A 364 30.82 39.08 -0.84
CA SER A 364 29.58 39.59 -0.21
C SER A 364 29.27 38.97 1.16
N ASN A 365 29.88 37.83 1.50
CA ASN A 365 29.59 37.03 2.70
C ASN A 365 30.80 36.79 3.62
N SER A 366 31.89 37.56 3.51
CA SER A 366 33.01 37.44 4.45
C SER A 366 32.61 37.99 5.84
N ILE A 367 31.94 37.16 6.63
CA ILE A 367 31.59 37.47 8.02
C ILE A 367 32.86 37.36 8.87
N PRO A 368 33.25 38.41 9.61
CA PRO A 368 34.34 38.32 10.58
C PRO A 368 34.05 37.20 11.59
N LEU A 369 35.07 36.37 11.87
CA LEU A 369 35.00 35.22 12.80
C LEU A 369 34.46 35.59 14.21
N ASP A 370 34.46 36.87 14.57
CA ASP A 370 34.00 37.37 15.87
C ASP A 370 32.49 37.26 16.11
N ASN A 371 31.69 36.99 15.07
CA ASN A 371 30.22 36.90 15.18
C ASN A 371 29.66 35.46 15.15
N MET A 372 30.51 34.42 15.11
CA MET A 372 30.05 33.03 15.20
C MET A 372 29.80 32.64 16.65
N LYS A 373 28.63 33.02 17.18
CA LYS A 373 28.08 32.48 18.43
C LYS A 373 27.20 31.27 18.15
#